data_AF-A0A256BMY1-F1
#
_entry.id   AF-A0A256BMY1-F1
#
_cell.length_a   1.000
_cell.length_b   1.000
_cell.length_c   1.000
_cell.angle_alpha   90.00
_cell.angle_beta   90.00
_cell.angle_gamma   90.00
#
_symmetry.space_group_name_H-M   'P 1'
#
loop_
_entity.id
_entity.type
_entity.pdbx_description
1 polymer ?
#
loop_
_entity_poly.entity_id
_entity_poly.type
_entity_poly.pdbx_seq_one_letter_code
_entity_poly.pdbx_strand_id
1 'polypeptide(L)'
;MTDASNNSPVDLPVDVAVKAAIAVTQAPDEVLINREIAIAGTADFSQVLQILVQLPNDATVAVQTDPNTGIWQAKIAAGFPNASATFLRVRAIGVNNLLLTELIVNILVKLPTISLVTKQGTLFKISPADSATLPPNAKVEVTAGQTFEVLRYGAVDGHIKVLLKQPIAPVGEFGYFYALHVDLIAPITLTVKQDTVFKISNAASMALAFNQKVSIKAGTELLLDSTYEFADHHIKVKLAQPLAPVGQDGYFFLPHVELSKLGEAIDFTNPADVDNIQIKGAIATVITDTFLKSSSQDASRLSNSQKIMVKAGTTYPISGYAAVNGHFRVKFTSEIPPIGDVGFFYERHVSITKNGKAIAFDPDMKTLTIRQNTVLKKRPIDSRQLTASELAPLTAGDVFGVDSYSLTDIHFQVTLNEDVPPLGKSGFVFTGHVNLKQGNKAIEFTPKRKVLGVPYFSQLDNPRDPFVTCNVTSIAMVLAFHGRRSRNPQQQLEDELYQWVIDRYGRQARTDNSVLQKLYQAYGFGGGFSTSRTWSQIKQELIENRPVVIGGYFTHGGHIVCIIGFDEFGYIVNDPYGNALTGYRQTEGKGLRYPYIYMRDMCGVDGDVWAHFILPK
;
A
#
# COMPACT_ATOMS: atom_id res chain seq x y z
N MET A 1 -28.43 -62.19 -40.32
CA MET A 1 -29.62 -61.84 -39.51
C MET A 1 -29.34 -62.30 -38.10
N THR A 2 -29.65 -61.43 -37.13
CA THR A 2 -29.90 -61.69 -35.69
C THR A 2 -28.73 -62.22 -34.85
N ASP A 3 -28.53 -61.82 -33.61
CA ASP A 3 -28.83 -60.61 -32.84
C ASP A 3 -28.16 -60.84 -31.47
N ALA A 4 -27.78 -59.75 -30.80
CA ALA A 4 -27.46 -59.73 -29.37
C ALA A 4 -28.67 -60.26 -28.56
N SER A 5 -28.61 -60.79 -27.36
CA SER A 5 -27.97 -60.34 -26.11
C SER A 5 -28.48 -61.30 -25.01
N ASN A 6 -27.68 -61.58 -23.98
CA ASN A 6 -28.12 -61.74 -22.56
C ASN A 6 -26.96 -62.26 -21.71
N ASN A 7 -26.14 -61.34 -21.20
CA ASN A 7 -25.40 -61.56 -19.96
C ASN A 7 -26.27 -61.02 -18.82
N SER A 8 -26.90 -61.90 -18.05
CA SER A 8 -27.37 -61.57 -16.70
C SER A 8 -26.24 -61.88 -15.72
N PRO A 9 -25.68 -60.89 -15.00
CA PRO A 9 -24.82 -61.18 -13.87
C PRO A 9 -25.66 -61.63 -12.68
N VAL A 10 -25.17 -62.69 -12.04
CA VAL A 10 -25.55 -63.22 -10.73
C VAL A 10 -25.65 -62.08 -9.70
N ASP A 11 -26.71 -62.12 -8.88
CA ASP A 11 -26.87 -61.28 -7.68
C ASP A 11 -25.61 -61.36 -6.82
N LEU A 12 -24.84 -60.26 -6.80
CA LEU A 12 -23.84 -60.02 -5.78
C LEU A 12 -24.56 -59.46 -4.54
N PRO A 13 -24.16 -59.87 -3.33
CA PRO A 13 -24.81 -59.42 -2.11
C PRO A 13 -24.73 -57.89 -2.00
N VAL A 14 -25.85 -57.29 -1.59
CA VAL A 14 -25.98 -55.86 -1.29
C VAL A 14 -24.86 -55.43 -0.36
N ASP A 15 -24.00 -54.53 -0.85
CA ASP A 15 -22.95 -53.87 -0.07
C ASP A 15 -23.56 -53.25 1.20
N VAL A 16 -23.23 -53.81 2.36
CA VAL A 16 -23.49 -53.15 3.65
C VAL A 16 -22.57 -51.94 3.67
N ALA A 17 -23.15 -50.74 3.55
CA ALA A 17 -22.41 -49.48 3.60
C ALA A 17 -21.47 -49.47 4.82
N VAL A 18 -20.16 -49.53 4.58
CA VAL A 18 -19.14 -49.37 5.60
C VAL A 18 -19.33 -47.98 6.20
N LYS A 19 -19.87 -47.92 7.43
CA LYS A 19 -20.01 -46.66 8.15
C LYS A 19 -18.59 -46.14 8.41
N ALA A 20 -18.23 -45.02 7.81
CA ALA A 20 -16.92 -44.42 7.97
C ALA A 20 -16.62 -44.18 9.47
N ALA A 21 -15.39 -44.46 9.91
CA ALA A 21 -14.98 -44.35 11.32
C ALA A 21 -15.18 -42.93 11.88
N ILE A 22 -15.11 -41.91 11.01
CA ILE A 22 -15.38 -40.51 11.33
C ILE A 22 -15.95 -39.79 10.09
N ALA A 23 -16.80 -38.80 10.31
CA ALA A 23 -17.31 -37.89 9.29
C ALA A 23 -17.32 -36.45 9.82
N VAL A 24 -17.13 -35.47 8.93
CA VAL A 24 -17.39 -34.05 9.19
C VAL A 24 -18.79 -33.76 8.66
N THR A 25 -19.71 -33.34 9.53
CA THR A 25 -21.12 -33.05 9.18
C THR A 25 -21.40 -31.55 9.14
N GLN A 26 -20.55 -30.74 9.75
CA GLN A 26 -20.64 -29.29 9.74
C GLN A 26 -19.25 -28.67 9.64
N ALA A 27 -19.00 -27.92 8.57
CA ALA A 27 -17.84 -27.06 8.42
C ALA A 27 -18.18 -25.90 7.47
N PRO A 28 -17.62 -24.69 7.69
CA PRO A 28 -17.82 -23.57 6.78
C PRO A 28 -16.90 -23.68 5.56
N ASP A 29 -17.44 -23.46 4.36
CA ASP A 29 -16.65 -23.37 3.12
C ASP A 29 -15.93 -22.02 3.02
N GLU A 30 -16.51 -20.97 3.63
CA GLU A 30 -15.95 -19.62 3.67
C GLU A 30 -16.08 -19.02 5.07
N VAL A 31 -15.03 -18.34 5.52
CA VAL A 31 -15.01 -17.59 6.78
C VAL A 31 -14.33 -16.26 6.58
N LEU A 32 -14.66 -15.26 7.41
CA LEU A 32 -13.87 -14.03 7.43
C LEU A 32 -12.60 -14.23 8.27
N ILE A 33 -11.56 -13.44 7.98
CA ILE A 33 -10.37 -13.39 8.82
C ILE A 33 -10.77 -13.18 10.28
N ASN A 34 -10.06 -13.86 11.18
CA ASN A 34 -10.21 -13.71 12.62
C ASN A 34 -11.67 -13.90 13.11
N ARG A 35 -12.45 -14.80 12.49
CA ARG A 35 -13.76 -15.23 13.00
C ARG A 35 -13.70 -16.66 13.52
N GLU A 36 -14.45 -16.92 14.59
CA GLU A 36 -14.57 -18.27 15.15
C GLU A 36 -15.01 -19.24 14.05
N ILE A 37 -14.30 -20.35 13.97
CA ILE A 37 -14.63 -21.47 13.08
C ILE A 37 -15.10 -22.60 13.96
N ALA A 38 -16.36 -22.99 13.79
CA ALA A 38 -16.91 -24.19 14.40
C ALA A 38 -16.93 -25.31 13.36
N ILE A 39 -16.38 -26.46 13.72
CA ILE A 39 -16.52 -27.68 12.95
C ILE A 39 -17.09 -28.78 13.84
N ALA A 40 -17.94 -29.62 13.27
CA ALA A 40 -18.53 -30.74 13.96
C ALA A 40 -18.73 -31.93 13.03
N GLY A 41 -18.91 -33.09 13.64
CA GLY A 41 -19.02 -34.33 12.92
C GLY A 41 -19.53 -35.47 13.76
N THR A 42 -19.54 -36.65 13.16
CA THR A 42 -19.86 -37.90 13.83
C THR A 42 -18.66 -38.84 13.82
N ALA A 43 -18.57 -39.73 14.81
CA ALA A 43 -17.54 -40.77 14.88
C ALA A 43 -18.11 -42.05 15.49
N ASP A 44 -17.55 -43.19 15.08
CA ASP A 44 -17.79 -44.47 15.75
C ASP A 44 -16.79 -44.65 16.89
N PHE A 45 -17.17 -44.24 18.10
CA PHE A 45 -16.33 -44.33 19.29
C PHE A 45 -16.11 -45.76 19.80
N SER A 46 -16.70 -46.78 19.18
CA SER A 46 -16.28 -48.18 19.41
C SER A 46 -14.92 -48.48 18.76
N GLN A 47 -14.51 -47.69 17.76
CA GLN A 47 -13.27 -47.84 17.01
C GLN A 47 -12.33 -46.64 17.20
N VAL A 48 -12.89 -45.42 17.24
CA VAL A 48 -12.14 -44.17 17.38
C VAL A 48 -11.90 -43.86 18.85
N LEU A 49 -10.64 -43.92 19.28
CA LEU A 49 -10.21 -43.60 20.65
C LEU A 49 -9.82 -42.12 20.80
N GLN A 50 -9.37 -41.47 19.73
CA GLN A 50 -9.00 -40.06 19.75
C GLN A 50 -9.31 -39.39 18.41
N ILE A 51 -9.78 -38.14 18.48
CA ILE A 51 -9.97 -37.27 17.33
C ILE A 51 -8.98 -36.11 17.45
N LEU A 52 -8.20 -35.88 16.40
CA LEU A 52 -7.29 -34.75 16.29
C LEU A 52 -7.78 -33.80 15.20
N VAL A 53 -8.02 -32.55 15.58
CA VAL A 53 -8.24 -31.46 14.63
C VAL A 53 -6.98 -30.60 14.61
N GLN A 54 -6.36 -30.47 13.45
CA GLN A 54 -5.09 -29.75 13.30
C GLN A 54 -5.19 -28.64 12.24
N LEU A 55 -4.53 -27.52 12.55
CA LEU A 55 -4.30 -26.41 11.64
C LEU A 55 -3.22 -26.79 10.60
N PRO A 56 -3.01 -25.99 9.52
CA PRO A 56 -1.99 -26.29 8.50
C PRO A 56 -0.55 -26.37 9.03
N ASN A 57 -0.27 -25.73 10.16
CA ASN A 57 1.01 -25.76 10.87
C ASN A 57 1.10 -26.88 11.92
N ASP A 58 0.18 -27.86 11.86
CA ASP A 58 0.04 -29.01 12.76
C ASP A 58 -0.33 -28.68 14.22
N ALA A 59 -0.59 -27.40 14.54
CA ALA A 59 -1.13 -27.02 15.85
C ALA A 59 -2.50 -27.67 16.08
N THR A 60 -2.69 -28.25 17.27
CA THR A 60 -3.92 -28.99 17.60
C THR A 60 -4.99 -28.06 18.18
N VAL A 61 -6.23 -28.29 17.77
CA VAL A 61 -7.43 -27.61 18.26
C VAL A 61 -8.11 -28.53 19.28
N ALA A 62 -8.58 -27.97 20.39
CA ALA A 62 -9.32 -28.74 21.39
C ALA A 62 -10.60 -29.33 20.78
N VAL A 63 -10.79 -30.64 20.96
CA VAL A 63 -11.96 -31.38 20.50
C VAL A 63 -12.80 -31.81 21.69
N GLN A 64 -14.10 -31.56 21.64
CA GLN A 64 -15.07 -32.09 22.58
C GLN A 64 -15.82 -33.26 21.92
N THR A 65 -16.01 -34.35 22.65
CA THR A 65 -16.66 -35.57 22.16
C THR A 65 -17.79 -35.97 23.09
N ASP A 66 -18.88 -36.46 22.52
CA ASP A 66 -19.96 -37.14 23.23
C ASP A 66 -20.10 -38.58 22.72
N PRO A 67 -19.51 -39.56 23.44
CA PRO A 67 -19.55 -40.96 23.05
C PRO A 67 -20.95 -41.57 22.99
N ASN A 68 -21.92 -41.04 23.74
CA ASN A 68 -23.28 -41.58 23.77
C ASN A 68 -24.08 -41.23 22.52
N THR A 69 -23.81 -40.05 21.95
CA THR A 69 -24.48 -39.56 20.73
C THR A 69 -23.62 -39.75 19.48
N GLY A 70 -22.34 -40.08 19.64
CA GLY A 70 -21.42 -40.25 18.52
C GLY A 70 -20.96 -38.91 17.91
N ILE A 71 -21.13 -37.79 18.62
CA ILE A 71 -20.87 -36.44 18.11
C ILE A 71 -19.50 -35.94 18.58
N TRP A 72 -18.80 -35.21 17.73
CA TRP A 72 -17.62 -34.43 18.10
C TRP A 72 -17.72 -33.00 17.56
N GLN A 73 -17.07 -32.07 18.26
CA GLN A 73 -17.00 -30.67 17.88
C GLN A 73 -15.63 -30.06 18.22
N ALA A 74 -15.17 -29.13 17.39
CA ALA A 74 -13.98 -28.35 17.65
C ALA A 74 -14.23 -26.87 17.30
N LYS A 75 -13.60 -25.98 18.05
CA LYS A 75 -13.72 -24.53 17.87
C LYS A 75 -12.35 -23.89 17.74
N ILE A 76 -12.16 -23.15 16.65
CA ILE A 76 -10.98 -22.31 16.44
C ILE A 76 -11.40 -20.87 16.79
N ALA A 77 -11.39 -20.55 18.08
CA ALA A 77 -11.93 -19.28 18.59
C ALA A 77 -11.27 -18.04 17.95
N ALA A 78 -9.96 -18.11 17.67
CA ALA A 78 -9.21 -17.02 17.06
C ALA A 78 -9.41 -16.91 15.53
N GLY A 79 -9.93 -17.94 14.85
CA GLY A 79 -9.99 -17.99 13.38
C GLY A 79 -8.61 -18.01 12.71
N PHE A 80 -8.56 -17.56 11.45
CA PHE A 80 -7.32 -17.42 10.68
C PHE A 80 -6.96 -15.93 10.45
N PRO A 81 -5.70 -15.53 10.62
CA PRO A 81 -5.29 -14.12 10.55
C PRO A 81 -5.18 -13.55 9.13
N ASN A 82 -4.98 -14.40 8.13
CA ASN A 82 -4.70 -13.97 6.77
C ASN A 82 -5.78 -14.47 5.81
N ALA A 83 -6.26 -13.58 4.94
CA ALA A 83 -7.12 -13.97 3.84
C ALA A 83 -6.35 -14.89 2.89
N SER A 84 -6.79 -16.14 2.80
CA SER A 84 -6.10 -17.21 2.07
C SER A 84 -7.02 -18.42 1.92
N ALA A 85 -6.76 -19.25 0.92
CA ALA A 85 -7.26 -20.61 0.93
C ALA A 85 -6.43 -21.43 1.93
N THR A 86 -7.09 -22.10 2.86
CA THR A 86 -6.46 -22.91 3.91
C THR A 86 -7.26 -24.19 4.14
N PHE A 87 -6.80 -25.05 5.04
CA PHE A 87 -7.49 -26.30 5.38
C PHE A 87 -7.31 -26.70 6.85
N LEU A 88 -8.17 -27.59 7.32
CA LEU A 88 -8.02 -28.32 8.58
C LEU A 88 -7.84 -29.81 8.30
N ARG A 89 -6.99 -30.47 9.08
CA ARG A 89 -6.88 -31.93 9.09
C ARG A 89 -7.69 -32.48 10.26
N VAL A 90 -8.58 -33.43 9.98
CA VAL A 90 -9.33 -34.17 11.00
C VAL A 90 -8.89 -35.63 10.94
N ARG A 91 -8.27 -36.12 12.00
CA ARG A 91 -7.75 -37.50 12.09
C ARG A 91 -8.48 -38.30 13.15
N ALA A 92 -8.91 -39.50 12.81
CA ALA A 92 -9.41 -40.50 13.74
C ALA A 92 -8.32 -41.51 14.06
N ILE A 93 -8.02 -41.67 15.34
CA ILE A 93 -6.98 -42.56 15.85
C ILE A 93 -7.65 -43.68 16.65
N GLY A 94 -7.29 -44.92 16.34
CA GLY A 94 -7.77 -46.14 16.99
C GLY A 94 -6.75 -46.73 17.97
N VAL A 95 -6.94 -48.01 18.30
CA VAL A 95 -6.03 -48.76 19.18
C VAL A 95 -4.58 -48.75 18.66
N ASN A 96 -3.61 -48.79 19.56
CA ASN A 96 -2.18 -48.75 19.25
C ASN A 96 -1.75 -47.54 18.40
N ASN A 97 -2.46 -46.41 18.52
CA ASN A 97 -2.19 -45.18 17.76
C ASN A 97 -2.33 -45.34 16.24
N LEU A 98 -3.13 -46.31 15.79
CA LEU A 98 -3.40 -46.54 14.37
C LEU A 98 -4.26 -45.40 13.80
N LEU A 99 -3.78 -44.76 12.74
CA LEU A 99 -4.58 -43.81 11.96
C LEU A 99 -5.66 -44.57 11.19
N LEU A 100 -6.92 -44.39 11.59
CA LEU A 100 -8.07 -45.03 10.96
C LEU A 100 -8.54 -44.23 9.74
N THR A 101 -8.56 -42.90 9.84
CA THR A 101 -9.03 -42.01 8.76
C THR A 101 -8.42 -40.62 8.93
N GLU A 102 -8.13 -39.95 7.81
CA GLU A 102 -7.79 -38.53 7.73
C GLU A 102 -8.74 -37.84 6.74
N LEU A 103 -9.36 -36.74 7.16
CA LEU A 103 -10.22 -35.89 6.34
C LEU A 103 -9.63 -34.49 6.24
N ILE A 104 -9.76 -33.88 5.07
CA ILE A 104 -9.34 -32.49 4.81
C ILE A 104 -10.59 -31.62 4.67
N VAL A 105 -10.69 -30.59 5.51
CA VAL A 105 -11.74 -29.57 5.42
C VAL A 105 -11.12 -28.31 4.83
N ASN A 106 -11.46 -27.99 3.59
CA ASN A 106 -10.98 -26.79 2.91
C ASN A 106 -11.80 -25.57 3.36
N ILE A 107 -11.12 -24.45 3.62
CA ILE A 107 -11.75 -23.22 4.08
C ILE A 107 -11.16 -22.04 3.30
N LEU A 108 -12.03 -21.21 2.73
CA LEU A 108 -11.62 -19.93 2.14
C LEU A 108 -11.75 -18.81 3.19
N VAL A 109 -10.62 -18.24 3.59
CA VAL A 109 -10.58 -17.10 4.52
C VAL A 109 -10.61 -15.80 3.72
N LYS A 110 -11.62 -14.96 3.95
CA LYS A 110 -11.86 -13.70 3.23
C LYS A 110 -11.67 -12.49 4.14
N LEU A 111 -11.36 -11.35 3.53
CA LEU A 111 -11.51 -10.06 4.21
C LEU A 111 -13.00 -9.77 4.46
N PRO A 112 -13.36 -9.00 5.50
CA PRO A 112 -14.74 -8.56 5.69
C PRO A 112 -15.23 -7.79 4.48
N THR A 113 -16.49 -8.00 4.09
CA THR A 113 -17.11 -7.29 2.98
C THR A 113 -17.32 -5.82 3.33
N ILE A 114 -16.96 -4.93 2.40
CA ILE A 114 -17.30 -3.51 2.47
C ILE A 114 -18.71 -3.37 1.93
N SER A 115 -19.58 -2.69 2.65
CA SER A 115 -20.94 -2.44 2.19
C SER A 115 -21.23 -0.96 2.16
N LEU A 116 -21.93 -0.51 1.11
CA LEU A 116 -22.48 0.83 1.03
C LEU A 116 -24.01 0.72 1.06
N VAL A 117 -24.64 1.42 1.99
CA VAL A 117 -26.09 1.46 2.17
C VAL A 117 -26.58 2.84 1.79
N THR A 118 -27.58 2.95 0.92
CA THR A 118 -28.23 4.24 0.63
C THR A 118 -29.22 4.59 1.74
N LYS A 119 -29.01 5.69 2.47
CA LYS A 119 -29.93 6.21 3.49
C LYS A 119 -31.20 6.81 2.89
N GLN A 120 -31.07 7.42 1.72
CA GLN A 120 -32.16 8.03 0.98
C GLN A 120 -31.95 7.86 -0.52
N GLY A 121 -32.99 8.14 -1.31
CA GLY A 121 -32.89 8.12 -2.78
C GLY A 121 -31.78 9.06 -3.26
N THR A 122 -30.93 8.57 -4.14
CA THR A 122 -29.74 9.30 -4.61
C THR A 122 -29.40 8.92 -6.05
N LEU A 123 -28.43 9.62 -6.64
CA LEU A 123 -27.89 9.27 -7.95
C LEU A 123 -26.51 8.63 -7.78
N PHE A 124 -26.32 7.49 -8.43
CA PHE A 124 -25.00 6.96 -8.72
C PHE A 124 -24.55 7.52 -10.08
N LYS A 125 -23.38 8.16 -10.13
CA LYS A 125 -22.95 8.97 -11.28
C LYS A 125 -21.57 8.53 -11.75
N ILE A 126 -21.20 8.82 -13.00
CA ILE A 126 -19.83 8.58 -13.51
C ILE A 126 -18.80 9.61 -13.01
N SER A 127 -19.27 10.72 -12.41
CA SER A 127 -18.42 11.81 -11.89
C SER A 127 -19.14 12.57 -10.75
N PRO A 128 -18.43 13.35 -9.92
CA PRO A 128 -19.04 14.15 -8.85
C PRO A 128 -19.73 15.44 -9.35
N ALA A 129 -19.72 15.72 -10.66
CA ALA A 129 -20.36 16.90 -11.25
C ALA A 129 -21.85 16.99 -10.92
N ASP A 130 -22.42 18.20 -11.01
CA ASP A 130 -23.84 18.43 -10.79
C ASP A 130 -24.69 17.50 -11.67
N SER A 131 -25.59 16.78 -11.03
CA SER A 131 -26.52 15.83 -11.63
C SER A 131 -27.30 16.41 -12.81
N ALA A 132 -27.61 17.71 -12.79
CA ALA A 132 -28.31 18.41 -13.87
C ALA A 132 -27.47 18.51 -15.15
N THR A 133 -26.15 18.51 -15.03
CA THR A 133 -25.20 18.67 -16.15
C THR A 133 -24.83 17.34 -16.81
N LEU A 134 -25.16 16.21 -16.18
CA LEU A 134 -24.78 14.88 -16.67
C LEU A 134 -25.83 14.30 -17.63
N PRO A 135 -25.39 13.68 -18.74
CA PRO A 135 -26.28 13.00 -19.68
C PRO A 135 -26.94 11.76 -19.03
N PRO A 136 -28.07 11.25 -19.58
CA PRO A 136 -28.80 10.14 -18.98
C PRO A 136 -27.97 8.85 -18.80
N ASN A 137 -27.01 8.58 -19.67
CA ASN A 137 -26.12 7.41 -19.55
C ASN A 137 -25.01 7.58 -18.50
N ALA A 138 -24.87 8.76 -17.90
CA ALA A 138 -23.84 9.11 -16.94
C ALA A 138 -24.35 9.10 -15.47
N LYS A 139 -25.63 8.79 -15.26
CA LYS A 139 -26.27 8.76 -13.95
C LYS A 139 -27.37 7.72 -13.88
N VAL A 140 -27.58 7.15 -12.70
CA VAL A 140 -28.67 6.21 -12.42
C VAL A 140 -29.24 6.50 -11.03
N GLU A 141 -30.56 6.49 -10.92
CA GLU A 141 -31.23 6.59 -9.62
C GLU A 141 -31.07 5.31 -8.83
N VAL A 142 -30.80 5.49 -7.54
CA VAL A 142 -30.61 4.43 -6.58
C VAL A 142 -31.53 4.72 -5.40
N THR A 143 -32.48 3.83 -5.15
CA THR A 143 -33.51 4.03 -4.12
C THR A 143 -32.92 3.82 -2.73
N ALA A 144 -33.53 4.45 -1.72
CA ALA A 144 -33.16 4.26 -0.32
C ALA A 144 -33.20 2.76 0.09
N GLY A 145 -32.36 2.39 1.05
CA GLY A 145 -32.27 1.04 1.61
C GLY A 145 -31.48 0.03 0.77
N GLN A 146 -31.02 0.38 -0.43
CA GLN A 146 -30.18 -0.53 -1.23
C GLN A 146 -28.79 -0.68 -0.60
N THR A 147 -28.30 -1.93 -0.63
CA THR A 147 -26.97 -2.29 -0.11
C THR A 147 -26.11 -2.81 -1.25
N PHE A 148 -24.90 -2.28 -1.37
CA PHE A 148 -23.94 -2.63 -2.40
C PHE A 148 -22.68 -3.20 -1.78
N GLU A 149 -22.20 -4.32 -2.31
CA GLU A 149 -20.85 -4.79 -2.01
C GLU A 149 -19.84 -3.88 -2.73
N VAL A 150 -18.93 -3.31 -1.96
CA VAL A 150 -17.91 -2.39 -2.42
C VAL A 150 -16.56 -3.12 -2.43
N LEU A 151 -15.85 -3.06 -3.54
CA LEU A 151 -14.49 -3.58 -3.65
C LEU A 151 -13.46 -2.53 -3.24
N ARG A 152 -13.73 -1.25 -3.56
CA ARG A 152 -12.91 -0.09 -3.20
C ARG A 152 -13.77 1.16 -3.05
N TYR A 153 -13.35 2.11 -2.23
CA TYR A 153 -14.00 3.42 -2.15
C TYR A 153 -13.00 4.55 -1.93
N GLY A 154 -13.50 5.78 -1.98
CA GLY A 154 -12.83 6.99 -1.51
C GLY A 154 -13.83 8.14 -1.42
N ALA A 155 -13.38 9.31 -1.00
CA ALA A 155 -14.21 10.53 -0.98
C ALA A 155 -13.62 11.61 -1.89
N VAL A 156 -14.48 12.40 -2.54
CA VAL A 156 -14.10 13.60 -3.32
C VAL A 156 -15.30 14.51 -3.47
N ASP A 157 -15.13 15.82 -3.29
CA ASP A 157 -16.15 16.85 -3.54
C ASP A 157 -17.54 16.53 -2.95
N GLY A 158 -17.59 16.09 -1.69
CA GLY A 158 -18.84 15.73 -1.01
C GLY A 158 -19.51 14.43 -1.51
N HIS A 159 -18.80 13.63 -2.31
CA HIS A 159 -19.26 12.34 -2.83
C HIS A 159 -18.38 11.19 -2.33
N ILE A 160 -18.97 10.00 -2.19
CA ILE A 160 -18.26 8.74 -2.03
C ILE A 160 -18.11 8.12 -3.42
N LYS A 161 -16.87 8.00 -3.90
CA LYS A 161 -16.55 7.21 -5.10
C LYS A 161 -16.38 5.77 -4.71
N VAL A 162 -16.92 4.85 -5.49
CA VAL A 162 -16.85 3.41 -5.22
C VAL A 162 -16.55 2.62 -6.48
N LEU A 163 -15.85 1.51 -6.31
CA LEU A 163 -15.83 0.39 -7.22
C LEU A 163 -16.72 -0.69 -6.60
N LEU A 164 -17.86 -0.96 -7.22
CA LEU A 164 -18.82 -1.96 -6.80
C LEU A 164 -18.41 -3.33 -7.30
N LYS A 165 -18.78 -4.37 -6.55
CA LYS A 165 -18.62 -5.76 -6.99
C LYS A 165 -19.57 -6.12 -8.14
N GLN A 166 -20.73 -5.47 -8.18
CA GLN A 166 -21.74 -5.64 -9.24
C GLN A 166 -22.01 -4.28 -9.88
N PRO A 167 -21.99 -4.17 -11.23
CA PRO A 167 -22.26 -2.92 -11.92
C PRO A 167 -23.70 -2.44 -11.73
N ILE A 168 -23.89 -1.12 -11.70
CA ILE A 168 -25.22 -0.50 -11.80
C ILE A 168 -25.32 0.17 -13.17
N ALA A 169 -26.09 -0.42 -14.09
CA ALA A 169 -26.30 0.15 -15.41
C ALA A 169 -27.10 1.47 -15.34
N PRO A 170 -26.85 2.47 -16.23
CA PRO A 170 -25.83 2.49 -17.28
C PRO A 170 -24.41 2.89 -16.82
N VAL A 171 -24.22 3.25 -15.55
CA VAL A 171 -22.95 3.81 -15.03
C VAL A 171 -21.82 2.78 -14.98
N GLY A 172 -22.13 1.54 -14.62
CA GLY A 172 -21.18 0.43 -14.52
C GLY A 172 -20.69 0.19 -13.09
N GLU A 173 -19.51 -0.38 -12.94
CA GLU A 173 -18.95 -0.79 -11.64
C GLU A 173 -18.33 0.36 -10.87
N PHE A 174 -17.86 1.41 -11.56
CA PHE A 174 -17.22 2.56 -10.96
C PHE A 174 -18.09 3.81 -11.05
N GLY A 175 -18.30 4.47 -9.92
CA GLY A 175 -19.11 5.69 -9.89
C GLY A 175 -19.14 6.36 -8.52
N TYR A 176 -20.04 7.34 -8.38
CA TYR A 176 -20.07 8.30 -7.28
C TYR A 176 -21.46 8.38 -6.69
N PHE A 177 -21.55 8.22 -5.37
CA PHE A 177 -22.74 8.54 -4.58
C PHE A 177 -22.55 9.87 -3.87
N TYR A 178 -23.59 10.65 -3.68
CA TYR A 178 -23.52 11.81 -2.79
C TYR A 178 -23.35 11.35 -1.33
N ALA A 179 -22.34 11.87 -0.63
CA ALA A 179 -21.88 11.28 0.63
C ALA A 179 -22.92 11.35 1.75
N LEU A 180 -23.72 12.41 1.82
CA LEU A 180 -24.76 12.53 2.82
C LEU A 180 -25.92 11.54 2.61
N HIS A 181 -26.04 10.94 1.43
CA HIS A 181 -27.13 10.00 1.12
C HIS A 181 -26.75 8.53 1.35
N VAL A 182 -25.51 8.24 1.72
CA VAL A 182 -25.02 6.86 1.85
C VAL A 182 -24.28 6.66 3.17
N ASP A 183 -24.29 5.44 3.67
CA ASP A 183 -23.46 4.97 4.76
C ASP A 183 -22.51 3.90 4.22
N LEU A 184 -21.22 4.11 4.43
CA LEU A 184 -20.18 3.16 4.06
C LEU A 184 -19.75 2.36 5.28
N ILE A 185 -20.15 1.11 5.33
CA ILE A 185 -19.89 0.15 6.39
C ILE A 185 -18.62 -0.63 6.02
N ALA A 186 -17.55 -0.44 6.78
CA ALA A 186 -16.33 -1.21 6.66
C ALA A 186 -15.64 -1.36 8.02
N PRO A 187 -14.87 -2.43 8.25
CA PRO A 187 -14.16 -2.63 9.51
C PRO A 187 -13.07 -1.58 9.71
N ILE A 188 -12.90 -1.15 10.96
CA ILE A 188 -11.78 -0.32 11.38
C ILE A 188 -10.65 -1.26 11.82
N THR A 189 -9.45 -1.02 11.32
CA THR A 189 -8.22 -1.69 11.73
C THR A 189 -7.44 -0.75 12.64
N LEU A 190 -7.00 -1.22 13.80
CA LEU A 190 -6.09 -0.55 14.70
C LEU A 190 -4.70 -1.17 14.51
N THR A 191 -3.77 -0.39 13.99
CA THR A 191 -2.37 -0.77 13.83
C THR A 191 -1.55 -0.21 14.99
N VAL A 192 -0.81 -1.08 15.67
CA VAL A 192 0.11 -0.69 16.74
C VAL A 192 1.43 -0.25 16.12
N LYS A 193 1.73 1.06 16.13
CA LYS A 193 2.95 1.66 15.57
C LYS A 193 4.18 1.48 16.45
N GLN A 194 3.97 1.31 17.75
CA GLN A 194 5.00 1.14 18.76
C GLN A 194 4.51 0.18 19.84
N ASP A 195 5.42 -0.63 20.40
CA ASP A 195 5.12 -1.49 21.56
C ASP A 195 4.33 -0.71 22.61
N THR A 196 3.16 -1.24 22.97
CA THR A 196 2.19 -0.54 23.80
C THR A 196 1.47 -1.51 24.73
N VAL A 197 0.60 -0.97 25.58
CA VAL A 197 -0.20 -1.76 26.53
C VAL A 197 -1.67 -1.47 26.29
N PHE A 198 -2.44 -2.52 26.03
CA PHE A 198 -3.90 -2.47 26.06
C PHE A 198 -4.38 -2.65 27.49
N LYS A 199 -5.28 -1.78 27.95
CA LYS A 199 -5.64 -1.65 29.37
C LYS A 199 -7.15 -1.59 29.57
N ILE A 200 -7.63 -2.03 30.73
CA ILE A 200 -9.05 -1.89 31.08
C ILE A 200 -9.49 -0.44 31.37
N SER A 201 -8.54 0.48 31.63
CA SER A 201 -8.79 1.90 31.88
C SER A 201 -7.65 2.81 31.36
N ASN A 202 -7.87 4.13 31.38
CA ASN A 202 -6.87 5.13 31.00
C ASN A 202 -5.79 5.39 32.08
N ALA A 203 -5.83 4.71 33.24
CA ALA A 203 -4.83 4.84 34.29
C ALA A 203 -3.42 4.45 33.81
N ALA A 204 -2.38 4.97 34.49
CA ALA A 204 -0.99 4.64 34.18
C ALA A 204 -0.75 3.11 34.27
N SER A 205 -0.02 2.54 33.32
CA SER A 205 0.20 1.08 33.23
C SER A 205 0.83 0.48 34.50
N MET A 206 1.60 1.26 35.25
CA MET A 206 2.20 0.85 36.52
C MET A 206 1.19 0.72 37.66
N ALA A 207 0.05 1.41 37.58
CA ALA A 207 -1.02 1.36 38.57
C ALA A 207 -2.03 0.22 38.33
N LEU A 208 -1.93 -0.50 37.21
CA LEU A 208 -2.83 -1.59 36.84
C LEU A 208 -2.20 -2.96 37.13
N ALA A 209 -3.02 -3.87 37.66
CA ALA A 209 -2.63 -5.26 37.91
C ALA A 209 -2.41 -6.03 36.59
N PHE A 210 -1.71 -7.16 36.64
CA PHE A 210 -1.38 -7.95 35.45
C PHE A 210 -2.64 -8.46 34.72
N ASN A 211 -3.72 -8.76 35.45
CA ASN A 211 -5.01 -9.15 34.85
C ASN A 211 -5.81 -7.99 34.24
N GLN A 212 -5.32 -6.75 34.32
CA GLN A 212 -5.99 -5.55 33.80
C GLN A 212 -5.26 -4.93 32.60
N LYS A 213 -4.18 -5.58 32.12
CA LYS A 213 -3.35 -5.07 31.04
C LYS A 213 -2.69 -6.20 30.23
N VAL A 214 -2.44 -5.94 28.95
CA VAL A 214 -1.70 -6.84 28.06
C VAL A 214 -0.77 -6.04 27.16
N SER A 215 0.46 -6.53 26.98
CA SER A 215 1.44 -5.88 26.10
C SER A 215 1.19 -6.29 24.66
N ILE A 216 1.18 -5.32 23.76
CA ILE A 216 0.94 -5.50 22.33
C ILE A 216 2.13 -4.96 21.56
N LYS A 217 2.65 -5.76 20.62
CA LYS A 217 3.88 -5.44 19.87
C LYS A 217 3.60 -4.51 18.71
N ALA A 218 4.59 -3.69 18.37
CA ALA A 218 4.57 -2.91 17.13
C ALA A 218 4.34 -3.83 15.92
N GLY A 219 3.55 -3.36 14.96
CA GLY A 219 3.09 -4.11 13.80
C GLY A 219 1.83 -4.95 14.03
N THR A 220 1.30 -5.04 15.26
CA THR A 220 0.04 -5.77 15.50
C THR A 220 -1.13 -5.01 14.89
N GLU A 221 -1.96 -5.69 14.10
CA GLU A 221 -3.21 -5.17 13.55
C GLU A 221 -4.40 -5.82 14.26
N LEU A 222 -5.32 -5.00 14.74
CA LEU A 222 -6.51 -5.44 15.48
C LEU A 222 -7.76 -4.87 14.80
N LEU A 223 -8.77 -5.70 14.58
CA LEU A 223 -10.05 -5.21 14.07
C LEU A 223 -10.90 -4.68 15.22
N LEU A 224 -11.59 -3.57 15.00
CA LEU A 224 -12.60 -3.06 15.93
C LEU A 224 -13.98 -3.64 15.56
N ASP A 225 -14.75 -4.03 16.57
CA ASP A 225 -16.13 -4.51 16.45
C ASP A 225 -17.07 -3.36 16.06
N SER A 226 -16.78 -2.15 16.58
CA SER A 226 -17.55 -0.91 16.37
C SER A 226 -16.77 0.32 16.86
N THR A 227 -17.48 1.37 17.31
CA THR A 227 -17.00 2.72 17.64
C THR A 227 -15.79 2.75 18.58
N TYR A 228 -15.06 3.85 18.54
CA TYR A 228 -13.96 4.18 19.44
C TYR A 228 -14.23 5.55 20.06
N GLU A 229 -13.71 5.79 21.26
CA GLU A 229 -13.86 7.05 22.00
C GLU A 229 -12.48 7.55 22.42
N PHE A 230 -12.24 8.85 22.34
CA PHE A 230 -11.00 9.44 22.86
C PHE A 230 -11.18 9.86 24.32
N ALA A 231 -10.21 9.52 25.16
CA ALA A 231 -10.18 9.92 26.55
C ALA A 231 -8.72 10.09 27.00
N ASP A 232 -8.33 11.30 27.41
CA ASP A 232 -7.04 11.61 28.03
C ASP A 232 -5.82 10.94 27.38
N HIS A 233 -5.48 11.34 26.16
CA HIS A 233 -4.36 10.78 25.37
C HIS A 233 -4.44 9.26 25.08
N HIS A 234 -5.60 8.65 25.34
CA HIS A 234 -5.90 7.27 25.01
C HIS A 234 -7.07 7.18 24.03
N ILE A 235 -7.11 6.06 23.33
CA ILE A 235 -8.27 5.64 22.55
C ILE A 235 -8.89 4.43 23.22
N LYS A 236 -10.15 4.57 23.63
CA LYS A 236 -11.00 3.48 24.06
C LYS A 236 -11.56 2.81 22.82
N VAL A 237 -11.41 1.51 22.72
CA VAL A 237 -11.87 0.72 21.58
C VAL A 237 -12.62 -0.50 22.07
N LYS A 238 -13.55 -0.96 21.24
CA LYS A 238 -14.10 -2.30 21.34
C LYS A 238 -13.49 -3.16 20.25
N LEU A 239 -12.60 -4.07 20.65
CA LEU A 239 -11.96 -5.00 19.73
C LEU A 239 -12.97 -6.05 19.27
N ALA A 240 -12.89 -6.42 17.99
CA ALA A 240 -13.65 -7.54 17.43
C ALA A 240 -13.29 -8.87 18.11
N GLN A 241 -12.08 -8.98 18.65
CA GLN A 241 -11.65 -10.10 19.49
C GLN A 241 -11.14 -9.63 20.85
N PRO A 242 -11.54 -10.29 21.96
CA PRO A 242 -11.01 -9.98 23.28
C PRO A 242 -9.52 -10.29 23.36
N LEU A 243 -8.75 -9.36 23.93
CA LEU A 243 -7.36 -9.63 24.30
C LEU A 243 -7.31 -10.00 25.78
N ALA A 244 -7.00 -11.26 26.08
CA ALA A 244 -6.80 -11.69 27.46
C ALA A 244 -5.57 -10.97 28.06
N PRO A 245 -5.62 -10.53 29.33
CA PRO A 245 -6.72 -10.72 30.29
C PRO A 245 -7.77 -9.59 30.28
N VAL A 246 -7.62 -8.58 29.43
CA VAL A 246 -8.44 -7.35 29.43
C VAL A 246 -9.86 -7.57 28.90
N GLY A 247 -10.02 -8.33 27.80
CA GLY A 247 -11.31 -8.51 27.12
C GLY A 247 -11.41 -7.69 25.83
N GLN A 248 -12.63 -7.45 25.35
CA GLN A 248 -12.89 -6.72 24.10
C GLN A 248 -12.78 -5.20 24.29
N ASP A 249 -13.26 -4.69 25.41
CA ASP A 249 -13.28 -3.27 25.72
C ASP A 249 -12.00 -2.87 26.45
N GLY A 250 -11.32 -1.85 25.95
CA GLY A 250 -10.12 -1.34 26.60
C GLY A 250 -9.51 -0.13 25.90
N TYR A 251 -8.34 0.27 26.38
CA TYR A 251 -7.68 1.52 26.04
C TYR A 251 -6.29 1.27 25.50
N PHE A 252 -5.97 1.91 24.38
CA PHE A 252 -4.61 2.07 23.86
C PHE A 252 -4.10 3.49 24.10
N PHE A 253 -2.80 3.65 24.29
CA PHE A 253 -2.19 4.98 24.26
C PHE A 253 -2.18 5.51 22.82
N LEU A 254 -2.83 6.65 22.61
CA LEU A 254 -3.17 7.17 21.27
C LEU A 254 -1.94 7.36 20.36
N PRO A 255 -0.81 7.93 20.81
CA PRO A 255 0.38 8.08 19.97
C PRO A 255 0.98 6.77 19.43
N HIS A 256 0.76 5.65 20.12
CA HIS A 256 1.33 4.35 19.75
C HIS A 256 0.48 3.58 18.75
N VAL A 257 -0.71 4.06 18.41
CA VAL A 257 -1.64 3.35 17.54
C VAL A 257 -2.12 4.24 16.41
N GLU A 258 -2.58 3.60 15.35
CA GLU A 258 -3.19 4.23 14.19
C GLU A 258 -4.47 3.48 13.89
N LEU A 259 -5.58 4.18 13.76
CA LEU A 259 -6.76 3.57 13.16
C LEU A 259 -6.65 3.73 11.65
N SER A 260 -7.01 2.71 10.90
CA SER A 260 -7.14 2.73 9.46
C SER A 260 -8.46 2.09 9.07
N LYS A 261 -9.11 2.60 8.03
CA LYS A 261 -10.27 1.95 7.42
C LYS A 261 -9.79 1.50 6.06
N LEU A 262 -9.49 0.20 5.94
CA LEU A 262 -9.00 -0.43 4.70
C LEU A 262 -7.72 0.19 4.12
N GLY A 263 -6.68 0.32 4.95
CA GLY A 263 -5.33 0.69 4.47
C GLY A 263 -5.14 2.17 4.13
N GLU A 264 -6.17 2.99 4.37
CA GLU A 264 -6.05 4.43 4.61
C GLU A 264 -6.11 4.66 6.12
N ALA A 265 -5.09 5.32 6.68
CA ALA A 265 -5.16 5.82 8.05
C ALA A 265 -6.46 6.63 8.20
N ILE A 266 -7.28 6.28 9.18
CA ILE A 266 -8.33 7.16 9.67
C ILE A 266 -7.60 8.31 10.32
N ASP A 267 -7.39 9.35 9.52
CA ASP A 267 -6.91 10.62 10.02
C ASP A 267 -8.02 11.21 10.90
N PHE A 268 -7.73 11.38 12.19
CA PHE A 268 -8.60 12.09 13.12
C PHE A 268 -8.53 13.60 13.01
N THR A 269 -7.90 14.13 11.97
CA THR A 269 -8.29 15.44 11.45
C THR A 269 -9.50 15.27 10.54
N ASN A 270 -10.67 14.90 11.09
CA ASN A 270 -11.91 15.06 10.33
C ASN A 270 -12.03 16.55 9.93
N PRO A 271 -12.05 16.91 8.63
CA PRO A 271 -12.10 18.29 8.14
C PRO A 271 -13.42 19.02 8.38
N ALA A 272 -14.32 18.46 9.18
CA ALA A 272 -15.59 19.08 9.52
C ALA A 272 -15.53 20.04 10.72
N ASP A 273 -14.36 20.20 11.37
CA ASP A 273 -14.16 21.18 12.46
C ASP A 273 -12.84 21.96 12.37
N VAL A 274 -12.23 22.03 11.18
CA VAL A 274 -11.45 23.24 10.85
C VAL A 274 -12.38 24.12 10.06
N ASP A 275 -13.28 24.76 10.79
CA ASP A 275 -13.71 26.09 10.39
C ASP A 275 -12.42 26.92 10.22
N ASN A 276 -12.00 27.00 8.97
CA ASN A 276 -11.22 28.10 8.45
C ASN A 276 -9.76 28.18 8.94
N ILE A 277 -8.81 27.62 8.17
CA ILE A 277 -7.56 28.36 7.91
C ILE A 277 -7.51 28.77 6.44
N GLN A 278 -8.54 29.50 5.99
CA GLN A 278 -8.20 30.66 5.17
C GLN A 278 -7.40 31.60 6.07
N ILE A 279 -6.08 31.62 5.90
CA ILE A 279 -5.21 32.65 6.47
C ILE A 279 -5.58 34.07 5.99
N LYS A 280 -6.55 34.20 5.08
CA LYS A 280 -7.19 35.45 4.67
C LYS A 280 -7.71 36.22 5.89
N GLY A 281 -7.16 37.40 6.11
CA GLY A 281 -7.48 38.26 7.26
C GLY A 281 -6.60 38.04 8.50
N ALA A 282 -5.55 37.21 8.42
CA ALA A 282 -4.57 37.08 9.49
C ALA A 282 -3.59 38.25 9.49
N ILE A 283 -3.09 38.56 10.69
CA ILE A 283 -2.16 39.66 10.95
C ILE A 283 -0.97 39.12 11.74
N ALA A 284 0.24 39.31 11.21
CA ALA A 284 1.48 39.11 11.93
C ALA A 284 1.84 40.41 12.67
N THR A 285 1.89 40.38 13.99
CA THR A 285 2.24 41.51 14.85
C THR A 285 3.62 41.27 15.45
N VAL A 286 4.56 42.17 15.19
CA VAL A 286 5.89 42.13 15.81
C VAL A 286 5.75 42.55 17.26
N ILE A 287 6.11 41.67 18.19
CA ILE A 287 5.99 41.90 19.64
C ILE A 287 7.32 42.28 20.30
N THR A 288 8.42 42.16 19.57
CA THR A 288 9.77 42.54 20.01
C THR A 288 10.55 43.04 18.80
N ASP A 289 11.34 44.11 18.96
CA ASP A 289 12.22 44.61 17.91
C ASP A 289 13.04 43.47 17.30
N THR A 290 12.93 43.27 15.98
CA THR A 290 13.46 42.08 15.33
C THR A 290 13.83 42.36 13.88
N PHE A 291 14.56 41.44 13.25
CA PHE A 291 14.79 41.47 11.82
C PHE A 291 13.71 40.65 11.09
N LEU A 292 13.05 41.26 10.11
CA LEU A 292 12.41 40.54 9.02
C LEU A 292 13.51 40.15 8.02
N LYS A 293 13.56 38.88 7.63
CA LYS A 293 14.66 38.31 6.83
C LYS A 293 14.13 37.64 5.56
N SER A 294 14.95 37.58 4.52
CA SER A 294 14.62 36.82 3.29
C SER A 294 14.79 35.29 3.44
N SER A 295 15.42 34.83 4.53
CA SER A 295 15.56 33.40 4.85
C SER A 295 15.59 33.16 6.36
N SER A 296 15.54 31.89 6.77
CA SER A 296 15.64 31.49 8.18
C SER A 296 17.07 31.55 8.76
N GLN A 297 18.09 31.92 7.97
CA GLN A 297 19.46 32.06 8.46
C GLN A 297 19.59 33.16 9.51
N ASP A 298 20.62 33.07 10.36
CA ASP A 298 20.93 34.11 11.34
C ASP A 298 21.15 35.47 10.69
N ALA A 299 20.60 36.52 11.30
CA ALA A 299 20.67 37.88 10.75
C ALA A 299 22.11 38.37 10.54
N SER A 300 23.08 37.89 11.33
CA SER A 300 24.51 38.19 11.18
C SER A 300 25.11 37.68 9.86
N ARG A 301 24.48 36.67 9.25
CA ARG A 301 24.91 36.04 7.99
C ARG A 301 24.24 36.63 6.76
N LEU A 302 23.28 37.53 6.95
CA LEU A 302 22.50 38.17 5.88
C LEU A 302 22.98 39.59 5.61
N SER A 303 23.03 39.95 4.33
CA SER A 303 23.33 41.31 3.88
C SER A 303 22.18 42.28 4.21
N ASN A 304 22.42 43.59 4.07
CA ASN A 304 21.38 44.60 4.30
C ASN A 304 20.22 44.54 3.29
N SER A 305 20.41 43.92 2.12
CA SER A 305 19.31 43.68 1.17
C SER A 305 18.47 42.44 1.53
N GLN A 306 18.93 41.63 2.48
CA GLN A 306 18.28 40.38 2.90
C GLN A 306 17.64 40.48 4.29
N LYS A 307 17.76 41.62 4.96
CA LYS A 307 17.15 41.86 6.28
C LYS A 307 16.73 43.32 6.45
N ILE A 308 15.66 43.54 7.20
CA ILE A 308 15.23 44.87 7.63
C ILE A 308 14.86 44.82 9.12
N MET A 309 15.27 45.84 9.87
CA MET A 309 14.86 46.00 11.27
C MET A 309 13.41 46.44 11.33
N VAL A 310 12.60 45.74 12.12
CA VAL A 310 11.18 46.03 12.32
C VAL A 310 10.93 46.26 13.80
N LYS A 311 10.24 47.35 14.12
CA LYS A 311 9.94 47.75 15.51
C LYS A 311 8.76 46.98 16.07
N ALA A 312 8.80 46.71 17.38
CA ALA A 312 7.66 46.17 18.11
C ALA A 312 6.41 47.04 17.90
N GLY A 313 5.25 46.41 17.78
CA GLY A 313 3.98 47.03 17.42
C GLY A 313 3.68 47.07 15.92
N THR A 314 4.66 46.81 15.05
CA THR A 314 4.43 46.77 13.59
C THR A 314 3.56 45.56 13.23
N THR A 315 2.54 45.78 12.39
CA THR A 315 1.62 44.74 11.92
C THR A 315 1.72 44.56 10.42
N TYR A 316 1.58 43.31 9.97
CA TYR A 316 1.54 42.96 8.56
C TYR A 316 0.32 42.08 8.29
N PRO A 317 -0.54 42.42 7.32
CA PRO A 317 -1.53 41.49 6.81
C PRO A 317 -0.84 40.37 6.02
N ILE A 318 -1.28 39.14 6.26
CA ILE A 318 -0.63 37.96 5.68
C ILE A 318 -1.65 37.07 4.95
N SER A 319 -1.17 36.38 3.93
CA SER A 319 -1.94 35.45 3.08
C SER A 319 -1.37 34.03 3.08
N GLY A 320 -0.39 33.76 3.95
CA GLY A 320 0.24 32.46 4.10
C GLY A 320 1.25 32.43 5.24
N TYR A 321 1.46 31.26 5.84
CA TYR A 321 2.59 31.04 6.75
C TYR A 321 3.09 29.59 6.71
N ALA A 322 4.30 29.39 7.20
CA ALA A 322 4.87 28.09 7.51
C ALA A 322 5.81 28.19 8.72
N ALA A 323 5.87 27.16 9.55
CA ALA A 323 6.84 27.04 10.64
C ALA A 323 8.07 26.27 10.16
N VAL A 324 9.23 26.94 10.10
CA VAL A 324 10.46 26.37 9.54
C VAL A 324 11.65 26.83 10.36
N ASN A 325 12.46 25.89 10.86
CA ASN A 325 13.72 26.18 11.56
C ASN A 325 13.59 27.25 12.67
N GLY A 326 12.54 27.18 13.50
CA GLY A 326 12.28 28.15 14.58
C GLY A 326 11.83 29.54 14.10
N HIS A 327 11.39 29.66 12.84
CA HIS A 327 10.89 30.90 12.26
C HIS A 327 9.50 30.72 11.69
N PHE A 328 8.67 31.75 11.81
CA PHE A 328 7.54 31.90 10.92
C PHE A 328 8.04 32.41 9.57
N ARG A 329 7.92 31.59 8.53
CA ARG A 329 7.90 32.04 7.13
C ARG A 329 6.52 32.61 6.87
N VAL A 330 6.43 33.83 6.36
CA VAL A 330 5.18 34.57 6.20
C VAL A 330 5.07 35.03 4.76
N LYS A 331 3.88 34.87 4.15
CA LYS A 331 3.51 35.48 2.88
C LYS A 331 2.70 36.73 3.17
N PHE A 332 3.22 37.87 2.74
CA PHE A 332 2.58 39.16 2.92
C PHE A 332 1.53 39.39 1.83
N THR A 333 0.50 40.15 2.14
CA THR A 333 -0.48 40.59 1.12
C THR A 333 0.10 41.65 0.19
N SER A 334 1.18 42.31 0.60
CA SER A 334 1.89 43.35 -0.15
C SER A 334 3.39 43.15 0.03
N GLU A 335 4.17 43.37 -1.04
CA GLU A 335 5.63 43.30 -0.98
C GLU A 335 6.21 44.27 0.06
N ILE A 336 7.24 43.81 0.78
CA ILE A 336 8.00 44.60 1.74
C ILE A 336 9.42 44.76 1.20
N PRO A 337 9.77 45.91 0.58
CA PRO A 337 11.14 46.16 0.14
C PRO A 337 12.13 46.19 1.33
N PRO A 338 13.35 45.63 1.20
CA PRO A 338 13.90 44.91 0.04
C PRO A 338 13.61 43.39 0.06
N ILE A 339 12.84 42.89 1.02
CA ILE A 339 12.61 41.45 1.27
C ILE A 339 11.72 40.80 0.20
N GLY A 340 10.69 41.51 -0.26
CA GLY A 340 9.67 41.00 -1.18
C GLY A 340 8.39 40.59 -0.46
N ASP A 341 7.62 39.70 -1.06
CA ASP A 341 6.31 39.27 -0.54
C ASP A 341 6.39 38.04 0.40
N VAL A 342 7.58 37.48 0.60
CA VAL A 342 7.84 36.40 1.56
C VAL A 342 8.98 36.80 2.47
N GLY A 343 8.83 36.58 3.78
CA GLY A 343 9.93 36.76 4.72
C GLY A 343 9.79 35.94 5.99
N PHE A 344 10.81 36.02 6.84
CA PHE A 344 10.99 35.19 8.02
C PHE A 344 11.14 36.03 9.28
N PHE A 345 10.30 35.74 10.28
CA PHE A 345 10.43 36.25 11.64
C PHE A 345 10.83 35.13 12.59
N TYR A 346 11.68 35.42 13.57
CA TYR A 346 11.93 34.49 14.67
C TYR A 346 10.63 34.30 15.47
N GLU A 347 10.28 33.05 15.77
CA GLU A 347 8.94 32.70 16.29
C GLU A 347 8.55 33.49 17.55
N ARG A 348 9.50 33.71 18.47
CA ARG A 348 9.23 34.42 19.73
C ARG A 348 9.05 35.93 19.58
N HIS A 349 9.35 36.49 18.42
CA HIS A 349 9.31 37.95 18.20
C HIS A 349 8.06 38.38 17.44
N VAL A 350 7.21 37.45 17.01
CA VAL A 350 6.00 37.74 16.26
C VAL A 350 4.82 36.94 16.80
N SER A 351 3.65 37.56 16.84
CA SER A 351 2.38 36.91 17.12
C SER A 351 1.52 36.95 15.86
N ILE A 352 1.12 35.79 15.35
CA ILE A 352 0.15 35.71 14.26
C ILE A 352 -1.23 35.56 14.86
N THR A 353 -2.17 36.41 14.46
CA THR A 353 -3.56 36.33 14.89
C THR A 353 -4.49 36.27 13.69
N LYS A 354 -5.62 35.58 13.84
CA LYS A 354 -6.72 35.56 12.88
C LYS A 354 -8.02 35.76 13.63
N ASN A 355 -8.82 36.75 13.22
CA ASN A 355 -10.07 37.10 13.88
C ASN A 355 -9.87 37.30 15.41
N GLY A 356 -8.74 37.87 15.82
CA GLY A 356 -8.38 38.08 17.22
C GLY A 356 -7.85 36.84 17.97
N LYS A 357 -7.87 35.64 17.37
CA LYS A 357 -7.33 34.41 17.97
C LYS A 357 -5.89 34.17 17.53
N ALA A 358 -4.99 33.89 18.47
CA ALA A 358 -3.60 33.59 18.17
C ALA A 358 -3.45 32.24 17.44
N ILE A 359 -2.58 32.23 16.43
CA ILE A 359 -2.08 31.04 15.75
C ILE A 359 -0.72 30.72 16.38
N ALA A 360 -0.65 29.61 17.13
CA ALA A 360 0.58 29.19 17.79
C ALA A 360 1.61 28.72 16.77
N PHE A 361 2.89 28.90 17.10
CA PHE A 361 3.99 28.30 16.33
C PHE A 361 3.97 26.79 16.52
N ASP A 362 3.83 26.05 15.43
CA ASP A 362 3.88 24.58 15.42
C ASP A 362 5.25 24.10 14.90
N PRO A 363 6.17 23.67 15.77
CA PRO A 363 7.48 23.17 15.33
C PRO A 363 7.39 21.88 14.51
N ASP A 364 6.28 21.14 14.59
CA ASP A 364 6.02 19.91 13.85
C ASP A 364 5.11 20.13 12.64
N MET A 365 4.90 21.39 12.23
CA MET A 365 4.11 21.73 11.05
C MET A 365 4.64 20.99 9.82
N LYS A 366 3.72 20.53 8.98
CA LYS A 366 4.07 19.91 7.72
C LYS A 366 4.49 21.00 6.73
N THR A 367 5.61 20.78 6.05
CA THR A 367 6.15 21.75 5.10
C THR A 367 6.57 21.09 3.79
N LEU A 368 6.27 21.76 2.68
CA LEU A 368 6.68 21.36 1.35
C LEU A 368 7.75 22.33 0.85
N THR A 369 8.97 21.85 0.68
CA THR A 369 10.09 22.63 0.11
C THR A 369 10.29 22.25 -1.35
N ILE A 370 10.33 23.24 -2.24
CA ILE A 370 10.59 23.04 -3.66
C ILE A 370 12.09 22.95 -3.90
N ARG A 371 12.58 21.80 -4.39
CA ARG A 371 14.01 21.58 -4.65
C ARG A 371 14.42 21.94 -6.07
N GLN A 372 13.45 21.86 -6.99
CA GLN A 372 13.63 22.12 -8.40
C GLN A 372 12.38 22.83 -8.93
N ASN A 373 12.57 23.81 -9.83
CA ASN A 373 11.46 24.51 -10.49
C ASN A 373 10.47 23.48 -11.06
N THR A 374 9.21 23.66 -10.72
CA THR A 374 8.15 22.70 -11.02
C THR A 374 6.81 23.42 -11.14
N VAL A 375 5.72 22.66 -11.23
CA VAL A 375 4.35 23.19 -11.28
C VAL A 375 3.47 22.48 -10.27
N LEU A 376 2.57 23.25 -9.64
CA LEU A 376 1.38 22.72 -9.01
C LEU A 376 0.33 22.50 -10.11
N LYS A 377 -0.24 21.31 -10.17
CA LYS A 377 -1.14 20.88 -11.24
C LYS A 377 -2.54 20.66 -10.71
N LYS A 378 -3.57 20.94 -11.52
CA LYS A 378 -4.95 20.56 -11.16
C LYS A 378 -5.17 19.05 -11.12
N ARG A 379 -4.42 18.30 -11.94
CA ARG A 379 -4.53 16.85 -12.12
C ARG A 379 -3.14 16.21 -12.23
N PRO A 380 -2.93 14.97 -11.77
CA PRO A 380 -1.62 14.29 -11.80
C PRO A 380 -1.32 13.68 -13.17
N ILE A 381 -1.42 14.48 -14.24
CA ILE A 381 -1.09 14.07 -15.61
C ILE A 381 0.10 14.87 -16.14
N ASP A 382 0.54 14.55 -17.35
CA ASP A 382 1.61 15.30 -18.02
C ASP A 382 1.24 16.79 -18.12
N SER A 383 2.16 17.68 -17.75
CA SER A 383 1.90 19.13 -17.76
C SER A 383 1.60 19.66 -19.16
N ARG A 384 2.04 18.98 -20.22
CA ARG A 384 1.74 19.34 -21.61
C ARG A 384 0.27 19.13 -21.98
N GLN A 385 -0.47 18.37 -21.17
CA GLN A 385 -1.90 18.12 -21.35
C GLN A 385 -2.78 19.04 -20.48
N LEU A 386 -2.16 19.95 -19.72
CA LEU A 386 -2.85 20.88 -18.84
C LEU A 386 -2.82 22.28 -19.44
N THR A 387 -3.95 22.96 -19.33
CA THR A 387 -4.08 24.36 -19.71
C THR A 387 -3.35 25.27 -18.71
N ALA A 388 -3.08 26.52 -19.10
CA ALA A 388 -2.41 27.49 -18.23
C ALA A 388 -3.18 27.77 -16.93
N SER A 389 -4.51 27.65 -16.92
CA SER A 389 -5.32 27.79 -15.70
C SER A 389 -5.31 26.54 -14.79
N GLU A 390 -4.74 25.44 -15.27
CA GLU A 390 -4.58 24.19 -14.53
C GLU A 390 -3.14 23.97 -14.04
N LEU A 391 -2.28 24.98 -14.20
CA LEU A 391 -0.89 24.98 -13.80
C LEU A 391 -0.59 26.25 -13.01
N ALA A 392 0.12 26.11 -11.89
CA ALA A 392 0.75 27.23 -11.21
C ALA A 392 2.25 26.96 -11.04
N PRO A 393 3.13 27.92 -11.39
CA PRO A 393 4.57 27.74 -11.26
C PRO A 393 4.98 27.68 -9.78
N LEU A 394 5.95 26.83 -9.48
CA LEU A 394 6.59 26.71 -8.16
C LEU A 394 8.11 26.84 -8.34
N THR A 395 8.74 27.72 -7.59
CA THR A 395 10.16 28.06 -7.76
C THR A 395 11.01 27.30 -6.76
N ALA A 396 12.19 26.85 -7.18
CA ALA A 396 13.16 26.22 -6.28
C ALA A 396 13.51 27.17 -5.11
N GLY A 397 13.47 26.64 -3.89
CA GLY A 397 13.65 27.39 -2.65
C GLY A 397 12.35 27.80 -1.98
N ASP A 398 11.21 27.77 -2.68
CA ASP A 398 9.91 28.05 -2.06
C ASP A 398 9.61 27.03 -0.96
N VAL A 399 9.03 27.51 0.13
CA VAL A 399 8.56 26.67 1.25
C VAL A 399 7.13 27.03 1.58
N PHE A 400 6.28 26.01 1.55
CA PHE A 400 4.84 26.12 1.83
C PHE A 400 4.52 25.37 3.12
N GLY A 401 3.63 25.94 3.94
CA GLY A 401 2.92 25.18 4.95
C GLY A 401 1.93 24.23 4.30
N VAL A 402 1.80 23.01 4.82
CA VAL A 402 0.92 21.96 4.27
C VAL A 402 -0.14 21.61 5.31
N ASP A 403 -1.40 21.87 4.97
CA ASP A 403 -2.54 21.50 5.82
C ASP A 403 -2.81 20.00 5.70
N SER A 404 -2.83 19.48 4.47
CA SER A 404 -3.00 18.04 4.20
C SER A 404 -2.23 17.62 2.95
N TYR A 405 -1.90 16.33 2.89
CA TYR A 405 -1.31 15.73 1.69
C TYR A 405 -1.75 14.27 1.54
N SER A 406 -1.67 13.75 0.31
CA SER A 406 -1.72 12.33 0.00
C SER A 406 -0.77 12.02 -1.15
N LEU A 407 -0.38 10.75 -1.31
CA LEU A 407 0.38 10.30 -2.47
C LEU A 407 -0.57 9.73 -3.52
N THR A 408 -0.51 10.28 -4.74
CA THR A 408 -1.17 9.71 -5.91
C THR A 408 -0.11 9.42 -6.97
N ASP A 409 0.19 8.13 -7.17
CA ASP A 409 1.25 7.66 -8.07
C ASP A 409 2.62 8.29 -7.74
N ILE A 410 3.10 9.21 -8.59
CA ILE A 410 4.35 9.96 -8.44
C ILE A 410 4.12 11.45 -8.12
N HIS A 411 2.91 11.84 -7.72
CA HIS A 411 2.57 13.19 -7.31
C HIS A 411 2.09 13.21 -5.86
N PHE A 412 2.52 14.21 -5.09
CA PHE A 412 1.79 14.60 -3.89
C PHE A 412 0.56 15.38 -4.31
N GLN A 413 -0.62 14.92 -3.90
CA GLN A 413 -1.77 15.81 -3.79
C GLN A 413 -1.61 16.58 -2.48
N VAL A 414 -1.56 17.90 -2.53
CA VAL A 414 -1.34 18.75 -1.37
C VAL A 414 -2.46 19.78 -1.25
N THR A 415 -2.76 20.16 -0.01
CA THR A 415 -3.47 21.39 0.33
C THR A 415 -2.51 22.27 1.11
N LEU A 416 -2.14 23.41 0.52
CA LEU A 416 -1.19 24.36 1.07
C LEU A 416 -1.90 25.38 1.96
N ASN A 417 -1.16 25.96 2.90
CA ASN A 417 -1.70 26.99 3.78
C ASN A 417 -1.94 28.34 3.06
N GLU A 418 -1.38 28.50 1.86
CA GLU A 418 -1.50 29.69 1.02
C GLU A 418 -2.00 29.37 -0.39
N ASP A 419 -2.59 30.37 -1.06
CA ASP A 419 -3.02 30.23 -2.45
C ASP A 419 -1.83 30.31 -3.41
N VAL A 420 -1.86 29.46 -4.44
CA VAL A 420 -0.92 29.49 -5.56
C VAL A 420 -1.71 29.76 -6.84
N PRO A 421 -1.87 31.03 -7.25
CA PRO A 421 -2.60 31.38 -8.47
C PRO A 421 -1.96 30.78 -9.73
N PRO A 422 -2.77 30.41 -10.74
CA PRO A 422 -4.23 30.50 -10.79
C PRO A 422 -4.97 29.33 -10.09
N LEU A 423 -4.23 28.34 -9.56
CA LEU A 423 -4.80 27.07 -9.11
C LEU A 423 -5.54 27.16 -7.76
N GLY A 424 -5.08 28.04 -6.88
CA GLY A 424 -5.51 28.11 -5.48
C GLY A 424 -4.61 27.26 -4.58
N LYS A 425 -5.15 26.81 -3.44
CA LYS A 425 -4.37 26.13 -2.38
C LYS A 425 -4.05 24.66 -2.63
N SER A 426 -4.85 24.00 -3.45
CA SER A 426 -4.78 22.54 -3.60
C SER A 426 -4.38 22.12 -5.01
N GLY A 427 -3.57 21.09 -5.11
CA GLY A 427 -3.15 20.54 -6.39
C GLY A 427 -2.16 19.39 -6.26
N PHE A 428 -1.58 19.00 -7.39
CA PHE A 428 -0.65 17.90 -7.51
C PHE A 428 0.74 18.42 -7.84
N VAL A 429 1.75 18.02 -7.07
CA VAL A 429 3.15 18.36 -7.29
C VAL A 429 3.97 17.10 -7.43
N PHE A 430 4.89 17.06 -8.40
CA PHE A 430 5.70 15.86 -8.65
C PHE A 430 6.66 15.61 -7.48
N THR A 431 6.62 14.40 -6.92
CA THR A 431 7.34 14.06 -5.69
C THR A 431 8.86 14.22 -5.85
N GLY A 432 9.41 13.95 -7.03
CA GLY A 432 10.84 14.07 -7.30
C GLY A 432 11.40 15.50 -7.26
N HIS A 433 10.55 16.53 -7.33
CA HIS A 433 10.99 17.94 -7.33
C HIS A 433 10.89 18.62 -5.96
N VAL A 434 10.41 17.91 -4.93
CA VAL A 434 10.04 18.51 -3.64
C VAL A 434 10.55 17.68 -2.47
N ASN A 435 10.59 18.30 -1.29
CA ASN A 435 10.80 17.62 -0.02
C ASN A 435 9.61 17.92 0.88
N LEU A 436 8.89 16.88 1.30
CA LEU A 436 7.80 16.99 2.26
C LEU A 436 8.33 16.55 3.63
N LYS A 437 8.15 17.42 4.64
CA LYS A 437 8.62 17.20 6.00
C LYS A 437 7.51 17.37 7.02
N GLN A 438 7.67 16.74 8.18
CA GLN A 438 6.96 17.08 9.42
C GLN A 438 8.00 17.58 10.43
N GLY A 439 7.92 18.87 10.77
CA GLY A 439 9.02 19.55 11.46
C GLY A 439 10.34 19.38 10.71
N ASN A 440 11.35 18.80 11.37
CA ASN A 440 12.67 18.54 10.77
C ASN A 440 12.80 17.17 10.08
N LYS A 441 11.80 16.29 10.21
CA LYS A 441 11.87 14.91 9.67
C LYS A 441 11.29 14.87 8.26
N ALA A 442 12.04 14.26 7.33
CA ALA A 442 11.50 13.95 6.01
C ALA A 442 10.37 12.92 6.14
N ILE A 443 9.28 13.14 5.41
CA ILE A 443 8.23 12.14 5.27
C ILE A 443 8.57 11.34 4.00
N GLU A 444 8.95 10.08 4.18
CA GLU A 444 9.31 9.20 3.08
C GLU A 444 8.06 8.53 2.50
N PHE A 445 7.95 8.54 1.16
CA PHE A 445 6.83 7.94 0.45
C PHE A 445 7.34 7.00 -0.62
N THR A 446 7.10 5.72 -0.39
CA THR A 446 7.33 4.70 -1.40
C THR A 446 6.00 4.38 -2.07
N PRO A 447 5.85 4.42 -3.40
CA PRO A 447 4.62 3.99 -4.08
C PRO A 447 4.21 2.60 -3.60
N LYS A 448 2.91 2.34 -3.45
CA LYS A 448 2.42 1.00 -3.06
C LYS A 448 2.53 -0.01 -4.21
N ARG A 449 2.48 0.45 -5.47
CA ARG A 449 2.66 -0.37 -6.68
C ARG A 449 3.21 0.45 -7.83
N LYS A 450 4.11 -0.13 -8.61
CA LYS A 450 4.59 0.38 -9.89
C LYS A 450 4.96 -0.77 -10.82
N VAL A 451 4.50 -0.73 -12.08
CA VAL A 451 4.83 -1.75 -13.09
C VAL A 451 5.15 -1.06 -14.40
N LEU A 452 6.33 -1.34 -14.94
CA LEU A 452 6.83 -0.79 -16.19
C LEU A 452 6.36 -1.66 -17.37
N GLY A 453 6.06 -1.01 -18.50
CA GLY A 453 5.65 -1.68 -19.75
C GLY A 453 6.81 -2.36 -20.49
N VAL A 454 7.64 -3.12 -19.78
CA VAL A 454 8.82 -3.79 -20.34
C VAL A 454 8.38 -4.96 -21.22
N PRO A 455 8.84 -5.04 -22.49
CA PRO A 455 8.53 -6.18 -23.33
C PRO A 455 9.13 -7.45 -22.73
N TYR A 456 8.42 -8.56 -22.86
CA TYR A 456 8.90 -9.87 -22.42
C TYR A 456 9.59 -10.58 -23.57
N PHE A 457 10.78 -11.12 -23.30
CA PHE A 457 11.54 -11.99 -24.20
C PHE A 457 11.85 -13.30 -23.47
N SER A 458 11.68 -14.42 -24.18
CA SER A 458 11.95 -15.76 -23.68
C SER A 458 13.34 -16.20 -24.17
N GLN A 459 14.21 -16.66 -23.27
CA GLN A 459 15.50 -17.20 -23.69
C GLN A 459 15.37 -18.51 -24.48
N LEU A 460 14.23 -19.21 -24.32
CA LEU A 460 13.95 -20.46 -25.03
C LEU A 460 13.74 -20.25 -26.53
N ASP A 461 13.43 -19.01 -26.93
CA ASP A 461 13.28 -18.64 -28.34
C ASP A 461 14.64 -18.37 -29.00
N ASN A 462 15.74 -18.36 -28.23
CA ASN A 462 17.07 -18.19 -28.78
C ASN A 462 17.52 -19.47 -29.51
N PRO A 463 17.80 -19.41 -30.83
CA PRO A 463 18.24 -20.58 -31.58
C PRO A 463 19.64 -21.05 -31.14
N ARG A 464 20.39 -20.24 -30.40
CA ARG A 464 21.73 -20.55 -29.88
C ARG A 464 21.72 -20.55 -28.36
N ASP A 465 21.95 -21.72 -27.79
CA ASP A 465 22.09 -21.91 -26.34
C ASP A 465 20.90 -21.45 -25.48
N PRO A 466 19.67 -21.85 -25.82
CA PRO A 466 18.44 -21.37 -25.16
C PRO A 466 18.43 -21.60 -23.64
N PHE A 467 19.25 -22.51 -23.11
CA PHE A 467 19.31 -22.83 -21.68
C PHE A 467 20.32 -21.98 -20.88
N VAL A 468 21.10 -21.10 -21.52
CA VAL A 468 22.19 -20.35 -20.85
C VAL A 468 22.33 -18.89 -21.30
N THR A 469 21.25 -18.29 -21.82
CA THR A 469 21.20 -16.92 -22.37
C THR A 469 20.37 -15.94 -21.52
N CYS A 470 20.01 -16.30 -20.29
CA CYS A 470 19.25 -15.47 -19.36
C CYS A 470 19.79 -14.04 -19.18
N ASN A 471 21.11 -13.88 -19.21
CA ASN A 471 21.83 -12.61 -19.15
C ASN A 471 21.46 -11.66 -20.31
N VAL A 472 21.78 -12.04 -21.53
CA VAL A 472 21.57 -11.23 -22.74
C VAL A 472 20.09 -11.04 -23.03
N THR A 473 19.24 -12.01 -22.70
CA THR A 473 17.77 -11.88 -22.83
C THR A 473 17.22 -10.85 -21.84
N SER A 474 17.66 -10.86 -20.58
CA SER A 474 17.23 -9.86 -19.59
C SER A 474 17.71 -8.45 -19.95
N ILE A 475 18.95 -8.32 -20.44
CA ILE A 475 19.49 -7.05 -20.95
C ILE A 475 18.70 -6.58 -22.17
N ALA A 476 18.37 -7.47 -23.11
CA ALA A 476 17.58 -7.13 -24.29
C ALA A 476 16.22 -6.55 -23.92
N MET A 477 15.53 -7.11 -22.90
CA MET A 477 14.26 -6.56 -22.41
C MET A 477 14.39 -5.11 -21.95
N VAL A 478 15.45 -4.77 -21.21
CA VAL A 478 15.71 -3.39 -20.75
C VAL A 478 16.03 -2.45 -21.92
N LEU A 479 16.90 -2.89 -22.83
CA LEU A 479 17.24 -2.12 -24.04
C LEU A 479 16.00 -1.86 -24.91
N ALA A 480 15.13 -2.87 -25.05
CA ALA A 480 13.89 -2.77 -25.81
C ALA A 480 12.85 -1.89 -25.15
N PHE A 481 12.75 -1.89 -23.82
CA PHE A 481 11.93 -0.93 -23.07
C PHE A 481 12.34 0.51 -23.37
N HIS A 482 13.65 0.78 -23.48
CA HIS A 482 14.18 2.07 -23.89
C HIS A 482 14.22 2.30 -25.42
N GLY A 483 13.47 1.53 -26.19
CA GLY A 483 13.26 1.77 -27.61
C GLY A 483 14.30 1.15 -28.55
N ARG A 484 15.28 0.38 -28.06
CA ARG A 484 16.15 -0.38 -28.97
C ARG A 484 15.40 -1.52 -29.63
N ARG A 485 15.73 -1.77 -30.87
CA ARG A 485 15.21 -2.88 -31.67
C ARG A 485 16.40 -3.55 -32.36
N SER A 486 16.21 -4.79 -32.77
CA SER A 486 17.19 -5.51 -33.59
C SER A 486 17.46 -4.73 -34.89
N ARG A 487 18.72 -4.73 -35.34
CA ARG A 487 19.14 -4.16 -36.62
C ARG A 487 18.64 -4.99 -37.79
N ASN A 488 18.43 -6.30 -37.57
CA ASN A 488 17.78 -7.19 -38.52
C ASN A 488 16.34 -7.48 -38.05
N PRO A 489 15.31 -7.00 -38.77
CA PRO A 489 13.91 -7.23 -38.38
C PRO A 489 13.49 -8.71 -38.30
N GLN A 490 14.24 -9.62 -38.92
CA GLN A 490 14.00 -11.07 -38.84
C GLN A 490 14.72 -11.77 -37.68
N GLN A 491 15.46 -11.01 -36.87
CA GLN A 491 16.23 -11.54 -35.74
C GLN A 491 15.77 -10.89 -34.43
N GLN A 492 15.69 -11.67 -33.36
CA GLN A 492 15.37 -11.15 -32.04
C GLN A 492 16.55 -10.34 -31.48
N LEU A 493 16.26 -9.37 -30.60
CA LEU A 493 17.30 -8.47 -30.10
C LEU A 493 18.33 -9.23 -29.27
N GLU A 494 17.89 -10.11 -28.38
CA GLU A 494 18.70 -10.99 -27.55
C GLU A 494 19.65 -11.88 -28.36
N ASP A 495 19.24 -12.33 -29.55
CA ASP A 495 20.09 -13.12 -30.45
C ASP A 495 21.21 -12.27 -31.04
N GLU A 496 20.88 -11.03 -31.43
CA GLU A 496 21.87 -10.06 -31.92
C GLU A 496 22.88 -9.71 -30.81
N LEU A 497 22.38 -9.46 -29.59
CA LEU A 497 23.23 -9.17 -28.44
C LEU A 497 24.13 -10.36 -28.09
N TYR A 498 23.61 -11.58 -28.18
CA TYR A 498 24.43 -12.77 -27.91
C TYR A 498 25.51 -12.96 -28.98
N GLN A 499 25.16 -12.79 -30.25
CA GLN A 499 26.12 -12.86 -31.35
C GLN A 499 27.22 -11.81 -31.20
N TRP A 500 26.86 -10.58 -30.76
CA TRP A 500 27.82 -9.53 -30.48
C TRP A 500 28.88 -9.95 -29.45
N VAL A 501 28.47 -10.68 -28.40
CA VAL A 501 29.36 -11.22 -27.37
C VAL A 501 30.26 -12.31 -27.96
N ILE A 502 29.69 -13.26 -28.71
CA ILE A 502 30.44 -14.37 -29.34
C ILE A 502 31.54 -13.83 -30.25
N ASP A 503 31.20 -12.90 -31.15
CA ASP A 503 32.11 -12.40 -32.18
C ASP A 503 33.34 -11.68 -31.61
N ARG A 504 33.21 -11.10 -30.40
CA ARG A 504 34.24 -10.23 -29.82
C ARG A 504 35.00 -10.87 -28.67
N TYR A 505 34.33 -11.70 -27.89
CA TYR A 505 34.87 -12.21 -26.63
C TYR A 505 34.71 -13.73 -26.49
N GLY A 506 34.09 -14.39 -27.47
CA GLY A 506 33.82 -15.82 -27.45
C GLY A 506 32.59 -16.18 -26.60
N ARG A 507 32.07 -17.38 -26.86
CA ARG A 507 30.79 -17.89 -26.31
C ARG A 507 30.70 -17.85 -24.78
N GLN A 508 31.80 -18.11 -24.08
CA GLN A 508 31.81 -18.19 -22.61
C GLN A 508 31.77 -16.83 -21.93
N ALA A 509 32.10 -15.74 -22.64
CA ALA A 509 32.14 -14.40 -22.08
C ALA A 509 30.76 -13.82 -21.72
N ARG A 510 29.66 -14.52 -22.05
CA ARG A 510 28.30 -14.10 -21.66
C ARG A 510 28.09 -14.04 -20.14
N THR A 511 28.87 -14.80 -19.36
CA THR A 511 28.82 -14.75 -17.89
C THR A 511 29.75 -13.69 -17.29
N ASP A 512 30.56 -13.00 -18.10
CA ASP A 512 31.46 -11.94 -17.65
C ASP A 512 30.72 -10.60 -17.59
N ASN A 513 30.50 -10.11 -16.36
CA ASN A 513 29.80 -8.83 -16.13
C ASN A 513 30.52 -7.62 -16.73
N SER A 514 31.85 -7.67 -16.91
CA SER A 514 32.59 -6.61 -17.59
C SER A 514 32.28 -6.59 -19.10
N VAL A 515 32.06 -7.76 -19.70
CA VAL A 515 31.65 -7.90 -21.11
C VAL A 515 30.19 -7.48 -21.29
N LEU A 516 29.30 -7.86 -20.37
CA LEU A 516 27.91 -7.41 -20.39
C LEU A 516 27.79 -5.88 -20.25
N GLN A 517 28.65 -5.24 -19.44
CA GLN A 517 28.76 -3.79 -19.36
C GLN A 517 29.17 -3.16 -20.70
N LYS A 518 30.22 -3.71 -21.34
CA LYS A 518 30.67 -3.25 -22.67
C LYS A 518 29.59 -3.45 -23.73
N LEU A 519 28.80 -4.52 -23.64
CA LEU A 519 27.69 -4.80 -24.55
C LEU A 519 26.67 -3.65 -24.53
N TYR A 520 26.05 -3.34 -23.39
CA TYR A 520 25.04 -2.28 -23.39
C TYR A 520 25.63 -0.89 -23.66
N GLN A 521 26.90 -0.66 -23.32
CA GLN A 521 27.62 0.56 -23.73
C GLN A 521 27.75 0.69 -25.25
N ALA A 522 28.06 -0.40 -25.95
CA ALA A 522 28.12 -0.43 -27.40
C ALA A 522 26.74 -0.17 -28.07
N TYR A 523 25.65 -0.42 -27.34
CA TYR A 523 24.27 -0.11 -27.76
C TYR A 523 23.79 1.27 -27.28
N GLY A 524 24.69 2.09 -26.74
CA GLY A 524 24.43 3.48 -26.39
C GLY A 524 23.85 3.70 -24.99
N PHE A 525 23.97 2.72 -24.09
CA PHE A 525 23.53 2.84 -22.69
C PHE A 525 24.72 3.09 -21.76
N GLY A 526 24.46 3.71 -20.61
CA GLY A 526 25.38 3.79 -19.48
C GLY A 526 24.97 2.84 -18.36
N GLY A 527 25.40 3.16 -17.15
CA GLY A 527 25.11 2.38 -15.95
C GLY A 527 26.27 1.48 -15.53
N GLY A 528 25.99 0.52 -14.66
CA GLY A 528 27.03 -0.33 -14.09
C GLY A 528 26.51 -1.52 -13.28
N PHE A 529 27.39 -2.51 -13.17
CA PHE A 529 27.20 -3.71 -12.38
C PHE A 529 27.72 -3.55 -10.95
N SER A 530 27.03 -4.13 -9.97
CA SER A 530 27.54 -4.29 -8.60
C SER A 530 26.94 -5.53 -7.94
N THR A 531 27.69 -6.15 -7.03
CA THR A 531 27.23 -7.20 -6.11
C THR A 531 26.75 -6.67 -4.77
N SER A 532 26.82 -5.36 -4.56
CA SER A 532 26.53 -4.72 -3.28
C SER A 532 25.42 -3.67 -3.40
N ARG A 533 24.43 -3.91 -4.27
CA ARG A 533 23.24 -3.05 -4.34
C ARG A 533 22.35 -3.30 -3.12
N THR A 534 21.47 -2.35 -2.83
CA THR A 534 20.42 -2.50 -1.80
C THR A 534 19.04 -2.59 -2.46
N TRP A 535 18.09 -3.26 -1.81
CA TRP A 535 16.70 -3.35 -2.26
C TRP A 535 16.05 -1.96 -2.35
N SER A 536 16.47 -1.02 -1.51
CA SER A 536 16.08 0.39 -1.63
C SER A 536 16.53 1.00 -2.97
N GLN A 537 17.77 0.75 -3.40
CA GLN A 537 18.26 1.19 -4.71
C GLN A 537 17.51 0.51 -5.86
N ILE A 538 17.21 -0.79 -5.77
CA ILE A 538 16.38 -1.50 -6.76
C ILE A 538 15.02 -0.81 -6.91
N LYS A 539 14.37 -0.51 -5.78
CA LYS A 539 13.07 0.15 -5.78
C LYS A 539 13.15 1.56 -6.36
N GLN A 540 14.24 2.29 -6.08
CA GLN A 540 14.48 3.62 -6.64
C GLN A 540 14.64 3.58 -8.17
N GLU A 541 15.38 2.62 -8.73
CA GLU A 541 15.49 2.45 -10.19
C GLU A 541 14.11 2.25 -10.82
N LEU A 542 13.27 1.40 -10.22
CA LEU A 542 11.91 1.17 -10.70
C LEU A 542 11.04 2.43 -10.60
N ILE A 543 11.14 3.19 -9.51
CA ILE A 543 10.48 4.50 -9.34
C ILE A 543 10.93 5.48 -10.42
N GLU A 544 12.17 5.42 -10.87
CA GLU A 544 12.70 6.29 -11.92
C GLU A 544 12.51 5.72 -13.36
N ASN A 545 11.61 4.74 -13.52
CA ASN A 545 11.31 4.08 -14.80
C ASN A 545 12.51 3.37 -15.42
N ARG A 546 13.33 2.71 -14.60
CA ARG A 546 14.48 1.92 -15.05
C ARG A 546 14.32 0.48 -14.58
N PRO A 547 14.01 -0.47 -15.49
CA PRO A 547 13.96 -1.88 -15.17
C PRO A 547 15.34 -2.39 -14.73
N VAL A 548 15.37 -3.37 -13.84
CA VAL A 548 16.62 -3.84 -13.24
C VAL A 548 16.89 -5.27 -13.64
N VAL A 549 18.09 -5.55 -14.16
CA VAL A 549 18.55 -6.92 -14.39
C VAL A 549 19.21 -7.41 -13.11
N ILE A 550 18.63 -8.45 -12.50
CA ILE A 550 19.05 -9.01 -11.22
C ILE A 550 19.40 -10.49 -11.38
N GLY A 551 20.35 -10.95 -10.59
CA GLY A 551 20.84 -12.32 -10.59
C GLY A 551 20.70 -12.92 -9.21
N GLY A 552 20.46 -14.22 -9.17
CA GLY A 552 20.27 -14.94 -7.92
C GLY A 552 20.31 -16.45 -8.12
N TYR A 553 20.17 -17.18 -7.03
CA TYR A 553 20.21 -18.64 -6.96
C TYR A 553 18.83 -19.26 -7.19
N PHE A 554 18.09 -18.78 -8.20
CA PHE A 554 16.80 -19.38 -8.59
C PHE A 554 16.95 -20.82 -9.11
N THR A 555 18.15 -21.17 -9.58
CA THR A 555 18.58 -22.53 -9.91
C THR A 555 19.91 -22.84 -9.21
N HIS A 556 20.33 -24.11 -9.20
CA HIS A 556 21.63 -24.51 -8.65
C HIS A 556 22.82 -23.77 -9.30
N GLY A 557 22.74 -23.48 -10.60
CA GLY A 557 23.79 -22.75 -11.33
C GLY A 557 23.65 -21.22 -11.28
N GLY A 558 22.62 -20.70 -10.61
CA GLY A 558 22.20 -19.31 -10.69
C GLY A 558 21.34 -19.01 -11.92
N HIS A 559 20.65 -17.88 -11.90
CA HIS A 559 19.80 -17.40 -12.98
C HIS A 559 19.63 -15.88 -12.92
N ILE A 560 19.30 -15.27 -14.05
CA ILE A 560 19.16 -13.82 -14.19
C ILE A 560 17.77 -13.49 -14.71
N VAL A 561 17.10 -12.55 -14.05
CA VAL A 561 15.73 -12.09 -14.39
C VAL A 561 15.68 -10.57 -14.49
N CYS A 562 14.61 -10.04 -15.08
CA CYS A 562 14.38 -8.60 -15.20
C CYS A 562 13.26 -8.16 -14.25
N ILE A 563 13.56 -7.35 -13.24
CA ILE A 563 12.55 -6.71 -12.40
C ILE A 563 11.95 -5.55 -13.18
N ILE A 564 10.63 -5.62 -13.38
CA ILE A 564 9.84 -4.65 -14.14
C ILE A 564 8.91 -3.83 -13.25
N GLY A 565 8.83 -4.14 -11.95
CA GLY A 565 7.96 -3.43 -11.04
C GLY A 565 7.95 -4.00 -9.64
N PHE A 566 7.07 -3.46 -8.81
CA PHE A 566 6.80 -3.93 -7.46
C PHE A 566 5.35 -3.61 -7.08
N ASP A 567 4.84 -4.31 -6.07
CA ASP A 567 3.63 -3.95 -5.33
C ASP A 567 3.79 -4.25 -3.85
N GLU A 568 2.69 -4.24 -3.09
CA GLU A 568 2.70 -4.48 -1.64
C GLU A 568 3.16 -5.91 -1.29
N PHE A 569 3.12 -6.85 -2.23
CA PHE A 569 3.37 -8.27 -1.97
C PHE A 569 4.70 -8.78 -2.54
N GLY A 570 5.28 -8.10 -3.53
CA GLY A 570 6.57 -8.50 -4.07
C GLY A 570 7.06 -7.67 -5.25
N TYR A 571 8.11 -8.17 -5.89
CA TYR A 571 8.60 -7.65 -7.17
C TYR A 571 7.84 -8.30 -8.32
N ILE A 572 7.55 -7.50 -9.35
CA ILE A 572 7.04 -8.01 -10.62
C ILE A 572 8.22 -8.19 -11.56
N VAL A 573 8.37 -9.38 -12.12
CA VAL A 573 9.52 -9.78 -12.93
C VAL A 573 9.10 -10.33 -14.28
N ASN A 574 9.94 -10.10 -15.27
CA ASN A 574 10.01 -10.92 -16.48
C ASN A 574 11.18 -11.90 -16.28
N ASP A 575 10.86 -13.18 -16.08
CA ASP A 575 11.85 -14.25 -15.96
C ASP A 575 12.04 -14.92 -17.33
N PRO A 576 13.21 -14.81 -17.97
CA PRO A 576 13.37 -15.25 -19.36
C PRO A 576 13.21 -16.76 -19.56
N TYR A 577 13.33 -17.59 -18.51
CA TYR A 577 13.20 -19.05 -18.61
C TYR A 577 11.80 -19.56 -18.22
N GLY A 578 11.12 -18.87 -17.30
CA GLY A 578 9.81 -19.28 -16.81
C GLY A 578 9.60 -18.98 -15.33
N ASN A 579 8.64 -19.66 -14.70
CA ASN A 579 8.25 -19.37 -13.33
C ASN A 579 9.08 -20.15 -12.30
N ALA A 580 10.02 -19.47 -11.66
CA ALA A 580 10.90 -20.01 -10.62
C ALA A 580 10.14 -20.56 -9.40
N LEU A 581 8.99 -19.97 -9.04
CA LEU A 581 8.16 -20.45 -7.92
C LEU A 581 7.58 -21.83 -8.16
N THR A 582 7.49 -22.26 -9.42
CA THR A 582 7.05 -23.62 -9.78
C THR A 582 8.20 -24.61 -9.84
N GLY A 583 9.44 -24.19 -9.57
CA GLY A 583 10.64 -24.94 -9.92
C GLY A 583 10.81 -25.05 -11.44
N TYR A 584 10.39 -24.01 -12.18
CA TYR A 584 10.43 -23.93 -13.65
C TYR A 584 9.68 -25.02 -14.41
N ARG A 585 8.62 -25.58 -13.80
CA ARG A 585 7.66 -26.45 -14.51
C ARG A 585 6.79 -25.67 -15.50
N GLN A 586 6.64 -24.37 -15.29
CA GLN A 586 5.98 -23.45 -16.22
C GLN A 586 7.04 -22.55 -16.87
N THR A 587 7.03 -22.46 -18.21
CA THR A 587 7.96 -21.65 -19.00
C THR A 587 7.41 -20.26 -19.36
N GLU A 588 6.19 -19.93 -18.91
CA GLU A 588 5.64 -18.57 -19.04
C GLU A 588 6.24 -17.67 -17.96
N GLY A 589 7.06 -16.73 -18.40
CA GLY A 589 7.88 -15.87 -17.54
C GLY A 589 7.42 -14.41 -17.44
N LYS A 590 6.36 -14.03 -18.16
CA LYS A 590 5.94 -12.63 -18.29
C LYS A 590 5.20 -12.13 -17.04
N GLY A 591 5.71 -11.05 -16.45
CA GLY A 591 5.00 -10.29 -15.41
C GLY A 591 4.67 -11.09 -14.14
N LEU A 592 5.51 -12.05 -13.79
CA LEU A 592 5.34 -12.88 -12.60
C LEU A 592 5.56 -12.06 -11.33
N ARG A 593 4.81 -12.34 -10.27
CA ARG A 593 5.03 -11.73 -8.95
C ARG A 593 5.88 -12.67 -8.10
N TYR A 594 7.10 -12.26 -7.80
CA TYR A 594 7.98 -12.95 -6.86
C TYR A 594 7.92 -12.27 -5.49
N PRO A 595 7.51 -12.97 -4.42
CA PRO A 595 7.40 -12.39 -3.08
C PRO A 595 8.72 -11.77 -2.61
N TYR A 596 8.65 -10.69 -1.81
CA TYR A 596 9.86 -10.03 -1.30
C TYR A 596 10.80 -10.97 -0.56
N ILE A 597 10.24 -11.87 0.26
CA ILE A 597 11.03 -12.87 0.98
C ILE A 597 11.74 -13.82 0.02
N TYR A 598 11.05 -14.30 -1.01
CA TYR A 598 11.62 -15.18 -2.02
C TYR A 598 12.76 -14.49 -2.79
N MET A 599 12.55 -13.23 -3.20
CA MET A 599 13.57 -12.44 -3.89
C MET A 599 14.81 -12.19 -3.02
N ARG A 600 14.62 -11.91 -1.73
CA ARG A 600 15.72 -11.77 -0.76
C ARG A 600 16.49 -13.08 -0.58
N ASP A 601 15.78 -14.18 -0.43
CA ASP A 601 16.41 -15.49 -0.19
C ASP A 601 17.18 -15.98 -1.43
N MET A 602 16.73 -15.64 -2.65
CA MET A 602 17.40 -16.02 -3.89
C MET A 602 18.47 -15.03 -4.35
N CYS A 603 18.30 -13.72 -4.13
CA CYS A 603 19.15 -12.67 -4.73
C CYS A 603 20.04 -11.92 -3.72
N GLY A 604 19.89 -12.19 -2.42
CA GLY A 604 20.70 -11.58 -1.36
C GLY A 604 19.96 -10.57 -0.48
N VAL A 605 20.59 -10.21 0.63
CA VAL A 605 20.11 -9.18 1.57
C VAL A 605 20.60 -7.79 1.16
N ASP A 606 20.16 -6.74 1.85
CA ASP A 606 20.64 -5.37 1.57
C ASP A 606 22.16 -5.27 1.64
N GLY A 607 22.77 -4.72 0.58
CA GLY A 607 24.21 -4.59 0.47
C GLY A 607 24.91 -5.82 -0.12
N ASP A 608 24.15 -6.86 -0.47
CA ASP A 608 24.62 -8.11 -1.09
C ASP A 608 23.75 -8.50 -2.31
N VAL A 609 23.21 -7.51 -3.02
CA VAL A 609 22.38 -7.74 -4.21
C VAL A 609 23.22 -7.59 -5.48
N TRP A 610 23.31 -8.67 -6.25
CA TRP A 610 23.85 -8.71 -7.61
C TRP A 610 22.87 -8.07 -8.59
N ALA A 611 23.23 -6.94 -9.21
CA ALA A 611 22.38 -6.32 -10.22
C ALA A 611 23.14 -5.41 -11.20
N HIS A 612 22.62 -5.34 -12.44
CA HIS A 612 22.98 -4.34 -13.43
C HIS A 612 21.92 -3.23 -13.44
N PHE A 613 22.37 -1.98 -13.24
CA PHE A 613 21.56 -0.80 -13.52
C PHE A 613 21.97 -0.29 -14.89
N ILE A 614 21.05 -0.29 -15.85
CA ILE A 614 21.32 0.07 -17.25
C ILE A 614 20.59 1.38 -17.53
N LEU A 615 21.35 2.43 -17.84
CA LEU A 615 20.83 3.80 -17.92
C LEU A 615 20.75 4.23 -19.39
N PRO A 616 19.61 4.74 -19.89
CA PRO A 616 19.59 5.43 -21.18
C PRO A 616 20.47 6.70 -21.09
N LYS A 617 21.19 7.01 -22.17
CA LYS A 617 22.00 8.24 -22.27
C LYS A 617 21.16 9.47 -22.59
#